data_AF-A0A4P7IXN4-F1
#
_entry.id   AF-A0A4P7IXN4-F1
#
_cell.length_a   1.000
_cell.length_b   1.000
_cell.length_c   1.000
_cell.angle_alpha   90.00
_cell.angle_beta   90.00
_cell.angle_gamma   90.00
#
_symmetry.space_group_name_H-M   'P 1'
#
loop_
_entity.id
_entity.type
_entity.pdbx_description
1 polymer ?
#
loop_
_entity_poly.entity_id
_entity_poly.type
_entity_poly.pdbx_seq_one_letter_code
_entity_poly.pdbx_strand_id
1 'polypeptide(L)'
;MLGKFMDGHPLTSGDVQMEKMLTEIGSYSLFHEYLNVVGAASPALTRIKSRWEYKQSDRLVAQIRVDQQGNARFFIDARAISVN
;
A
#
# COMPACT_ATOMS: atom_id res chain seq x y z
N MET A 1 -23.95 -1.60 42.64
CA MET A 1 -24.28 -1.96 41.25
C MET A 1 -24.69 -0.71 40.51
N LEU A 2 -23.79 -0.15 39.69
CA LEU A 2 -24.05 1.04 38.91
C LEU A 2 -23.74 0.71 37.45
N GLY A 3 -24.78 0.50 36.65
CA GLY A 3 -24.66 0.48 35.20
C GLY A 3 -24.64 1.92 34.69
N LYS A 4 -23.65 2.25 33.85
CA LYS A 4 -23.71 3.35 32.87
C LYS A 4 -22.87 2.96 31.66
N PHE A 5 -23.58 2.73 30.57
CA PHE A 5 -23.12 2.56 29.21
C PHE A 5 -22.22 3.74 28.84
N MET A 6 -21.02 3.45 28.34
CA MET A 6 -20.19 4.40 27.63
C MET A 6 -20.12 3.89 26.19
N ASP A 7 -21.09 4.33 25.41
CA ASP A 7 -21.14 4.27 23.96
C ASP A 7 -20.00 5.12 23.40
N GLY A 8 -18.82 4.53 23.28
CA GLY A 8 -17.68 5.06 22.57
C GLY A 8 -17.23 4.01 21.56
N HIS A 9 -17.82 4.05 20.37
CA HIS A 9 -17.41 3.29 19.20
C HIS A 9 -15.88 3.16 19.11
N PRO A 10 -15.29 1.96 18.96
CA PRO A 10 -13.93 1.89 18.44
C PRO A 10 -13.99 2.40 17.00
N LEU A 11 -13.46 3.61 16.77
CA LEU A 11 -13.28 4.15 15.42
C LEU A 11 -12.29 3.23 14.69
N THR A 12 -12.84 2.39 13.80
CA THR A 12 -12.20 1.70 12.68
C THR A 12 -10.82 1.06 12.98
N SER A 13 -10.85 -0.07 13.68
CA SER A 13 -9.80 -1.09 13.57
C SER A 13 -10.00 -1.88 12.26
N GLY A 14 -9.76 -1.24 11.11
CA GLY A 14 -9.89 -1.90 9.80
C GLY A 14 -9.19 -1.15 8.66
N ASP A 15 -9.37 0.16 8.57
CA ASP A 15 -8.82 0.96 7.47
C ASP A 15 -7.35 1.35 7.64
N VAL A 16 -6.86 1.42 8.88
CA VAL A 16 -5.50 1.91 9.20
C VAL A 16 -4.40 0.84 9.13
N GLN A 17 -4.74 -0.42 8.87
CA GLN A 17 -3.73 -1.51 8.88
C GLN A 17 -3.32 -2.02 7.50
N MET A 18 -4.13 -1.83 6.45
CA MET A 18 -3.79 -2.35 5.11
C MET A 18 -2.64 -1.57 4.46
N GLU A 19 -2.50 -0.27 4.72
CA GLU A 19 -1.36 0.53 4.24
C GLU A 19 -0.07 0.27 5.03
N LYS A 20 -0.17 -0.30 6.26
CA LYS A 20 0.96 -0.45 7.20
C LYS A 20 1.94 -1.57 6.85
N MET A 21 1.65 -2.35 5.80
CA MET A 21 2.45 -3.51 5.41
C MET A 21 3.31 -3.25 4.17
N LEU A 22 3.14 -2.09 3.53
CA LEU A 22 3.95 -1.72 2.39
C LEU A 22 5.28 -1.13 2.84
N THR A 23 6.36 -1.65 2.28
CA THR A 23 7.72 -1.16 2.46
C THR A 23 8.05 -0.18 1.34
N GLU A 24 8.53 1.00 1.71
CA GLU A 24 9.06 1.97 0.74
C GLU A 24 10.36 1.40 0.14
N ILE A 25 10.46 1.45 -1.18
CA ILE A 25 11.66 1.05 -1.92
C ILE A 25 12.17 2.21 -2.77
N GLY A 26 13.49 2.41 -2.76
CA GLY A 26 14.15 3.47 -3.53
C GLY A 26 14.44 3.09 -4.99
N SER A 27 14.07 1.88 -5.42
CA SER A 27 14.44 1.34 -6.74
C SER A 27 13.21 1.00 -7.58
N TYR A 28 13.05 1.69 -8.70
CA TYR A 28 12.01 1.38 -9.70
C TYR A 28 12.19 -0.03 -10.30
N SER A 29 13.43 -0.49 -10.47
CA SER A 29 13.69 -1.83 -11.01
C SER A 29 13.13 -2.92 -10.10
N LEU A 30 13.32 -2.78 -8.77
CA LEU A 30 12.77 -3.72 -7.78
C LEU A 30 11.24 -3.67 -7.75
N PHE A 31 10.67 -2.46 -7.90
CA PHE A 31 9.22 -2.28 -8.00
C PHE A 31 8.65 -2.98 -9.22
N HIS A 32 9.26 -2.79 -10.39
CA HIS A 32 8.84 -3.40 -11.65
C HIS A 32 8.93 -4.94 -11.58
N GLU A 33 10.02 -5.47 -11.04
CA GLU A 33 10.19 -6.91 -10.82
C GLU A 33 9.09 -7.47 -9.91
N TYR A 34 8.83 -6.81 -8.79
CA TYR A 34 7.76 -7.18 -7.88
C TYR A 34 6.39 -7.17 -8.57
N LEU A 35 6.07 -6.14 -9.34
CA LEU A 35 4.83 -6.06 -10.11
C LEU A 35 4.69 -7.24 -11.07
N ASN A 36 5.77 -7.61 -11.76
CA ASN A 36 5.78 -8.78 -12.63
C ASN A 36 5.50 -10.08 -11.86
N VAL A 37 6.07 -10.25 -10.66
CA VAL A 37 5.82 -11.42 -9.79
C VAL A 37 4.37 -11.50 -9.35
N VAL A 38 3.73 -10.38 -8.98
CA VAL A 38 2.32 -10.34 -8.56
C VAL A 38 1.32 -10.27 -9.72
N GLY A 39 1.80 -10.33 -10.97
CA GLY A 39 0.98 -10.30 -12.18
C GLY A 39 0.39 -8.92 -12.51
N ALA A 40 0.99 -7.84 -11.99
CA ALA A 40 0.60 -6.47 -12.23
C ALA A 40 1.37 -5.83 -13.38
N ALA A 41 0.69 -5.04 -14.21
CA ALA A 41 1.35 -4.18 -15.17
C ALA A 41 1.92 -2.93 -14.48
N SER A 42 3.17 -2.58 -14.79
CA SER A 42 3.78 -1.34 -14.29
C SER A 42 3.10 -0.12 -14.93
N PRO A 43 2.50 0.78 -14.12
CA PRO A 43 1.92 2.00 -14.66
C PRO A 43 3.01 2.97 -15.13
N ALA A 44 2.73 3.70 -16.20
CA ALA A 44 3.59 4.80 -16.62
C ALA A 44 3.55 5.93 -15.58
N LEU A 45 4.70 6.27 -14.98
CA LEU A 45 4.80 7.34 -13.97
C LEU A 45 4.20 8.67 -14.44
N THR A 46 4.32 8.98 -15.73
CA THR A 46 3.75 10.18 -16.37
C THR A 46 2.22 10.24 -16.31
N ARG A 47 1.54 9.12 -16.09
CA ARG A 47 0.07 9.04 -15.95
C ARG A 47 -0.40 9.12 -14.50
N ILE A 48 0.51 9.01 -13.52
CA ILE A 48 0.16 9.00 -12.10
C ILE A 48 0.07 10.44 -11.61
N LYS A 49 -1.15 10.94 -11.40
CA LYS A 49 -1.36 12.33 -10.95
C LYS A 49 -1.13 12.54 -9.45
N SER A 50 -1.38 11.53 -8.63
CA SER A 50 -1.29 11.66 -7.17
C SER A 50 -0.94 10.33 -6.51
N ARG A 51 -1.68 9.28 -6.85
CA ARG A 51 -1.47 7.94 -6.32
C ARG A 51 -1.85 6.89 -7.35
N TRP A 52 -1.16 5.77 -7.32
CA TRP A 52 -1.55 4.53 -7.97
C TRP A 52 -1.51 3.40 -6.96
N GLU A 53 -2.47 2.50 -7.02
CA GLU A 53 -2.63 1.39 -6.08
C GLU A 53 -2.96 0.14 -6.86
N TYR A 54 -2.31 -0.96 -6.50
CA TYR A 54 -2.63 -2.28 -7.00
C TYR A 54 -2.97 -3.19 -5.83
N LYS A 55 -4.21 -3.69 -5.88
CA LYS A 55 -4.75 -4.62 -4.91
C LYS A 55 -4.90 -5.99 -5.57
N GLN A 56 -4.39 -7.01 -4.89
CA GLN A 56 -4.56 -8.41 -5.27
C GLN A 56 -5.39 -9.10 -4.19
N SER A 57 -6.51 -9.72 -4.57
CA SER A 57 -7.41 -10.40 -3.62
C SER A 57 -7.81 -9.51 -2.43
N ASP A 58 -8.23 -8.28 -2.73
CA ASP A 58 -8.57 -7.21 -1.77
C ASP A 58 -7.41 -6.65 -0.94
N ARG A 59 -6.21 -7.23 -1.03
CA ARG A 59 -5.02 -6.77 -0.33
C ARG A 59 -4.22 -5.80 -1.17
N LEU A 60 -3.88 -4.64 -0.61
CA LEU A 60 -2.94 -3.70 -1.24
C LEU A 60 -1.54 -4.33 -1.25
N VAL A 61 -1.01 -4.61 -2.44
CA VAL A 61 0.29 -5.25 -2.63
C VAL A 61 1.34 -4.30 -3.20
N ALA A 62 0.91 -3.29 -3.96
CA ALA A 62 1.80 -2.27 -4.47
C ALA A 62 1.11 -0.90 -4.52
N GLN A 63 1.89 0.15 -4.30
CA GLN A 63 1.42 1.52 -4.35
C GLN A 63 2.53 2.42 -4.85
N ILE A 64 2.15 3.43 -5.64
CA ILE A 64 3.01 4.55 -6.01
C ILE A 64 2.36 5.80 -5.47
N ARG A 65 3.13 6.61 -4.76
CA ARG A 65 2.70 7.95 -4.33
C ARG A 65 3.60 8.99 -4.98
N VAL A 66 3.00 10.05 -5.49
CA VAL A 66 3.76 11.21 -5.95
C VAL A 66 3.81 12.19 -4.78
N ASP A 67 5.02 12.50 -4.31
CA ASP A 67 5.24 13.48 -3.25
C ASP A 67 4.91 14.91 -3.74
N GLN A 68 4.78 15.86 -2.82
CA GLN A 68 4.54 17.28 -3.16
C GLN A 68 5.61 17.88 -4.08
N GLN A 69 6.81 17.29 -4.08
CA GLN A 69 7.92 17.66 -4.97
C GLN A 69 7.83 17.01 -6.37
N GLY A 70 6.80 16.21 -6.65
CA GLY A 70 6.66 15.49 -7.93
C GLY A 70 7.45 14.18 -8.01
N ASN A 71 8.11 13.77 -6.93
CA ASN A 71 8.90 12.54 -6.89
C ASN A 71 8.00 11.32 -6.66
N ALA A 72 8.11 10.32 -7.53
CA ALA A 72 7.43 9.04 -7.37
C ALA A 72 8.13 8.22 -6.28
N ARG A 73 7.38 7.83 -5.25
CA ARG A 73 7.76 6.89 -4.21
C ARG A 73 7.05 5.58 -4.41
N PHE A 74 7.80 4.51 -4.29
CA PHE A 74 7.35 3.16 -4.59
C PHE A 74 7.20 2.38 -3.30
N PHE A 75 6.08 1.69 -3.15
CA PHE A 75 5.73 0.93 -1.96
C PHE A 75 5.26 -0.45 -2.39
N ILE A 76 5.79 -1.50 -1.76
CA ILE A 76 5.45 -2.90 -2.06
C ILE A 76 5.20 -3.69 -0.78
N ASP A 77 4.35 -4.70 -0.83
CA ASP A 77 4.16 -5.60 0.31
C ASP A 77 5.38 -6.53 0.42
N ALA A 78 6.27 -6.23 1.37
CA ALA A 78 7.49 -6.99 1.57
C ALA A 78 7.22 -8.44 2.03
N ARG A 79 6.02 -8.76 2.52
CA ARG A 79 5.66 -10.14 2.90
C ARG A 79 5.50 -11.04 1.69
N ALA A 80 5.17 -10.47 0.54
CA ALA A 80 5.22 -11.19 -0.74
C ALA A 80 6.66 -11.37 -1.25
N ILE A 81 7.64 -10.62 -0.72
CA ILE A 81 9.08 -10.82 -0.97
C ILE A 81 9.72 -11.73 0.11
N SER A 82 8.97 -12.20 1.12
CA SER A 82 9.46 -13.28 2.01
C SER A 82 9.58 -14.58 1.22
N VAL A 83 10.66 -14.68 0.46
CA VAL A 83 11.18 -15.89 -0.13
C VAL A 83 11.86 -16.69 0.99
N ASN A 84 11.28 -17.86 1.23
CA ASN A 84 11.89 -19.12 1.66
C ASN A 84 13.40 -19.13 1.91
#